data_AF-A0AB74M8M7-F1
#
_entry.id   AF-A0AB74M8M7-F1
#
_cell.length_a   1.000
_cell.length_b   1.000
_cell.length_c   1.000
_cell.angle_alpha   90.00
_cell.angle_beta   90.00
_cell.angle_gamma   90.00
#
_symmetry.space_group_name_H-M   'P 1'
#
loop_
_entity.id
_entity.type
_entity.pdbx_description
1 polymer ?
#
loop_
_entity_poly.entity_id
_entity_poly.type
_entity_poly.pdbx_seq_one_letter_code
_entity_poly.pdbx_strand_id
1 'polypeptide(L)'
;MTQKYKTIITTEGRRKLAEALKPGGKKITLAKMQVGDGNGQEVEPSEGQKQLVKKVWEGNISSITQDAENESFVTTELVIPADQGGFWVREIGLFDDEGALIAVGNVAEGYKPKLEEGSGREQVFRMVILLSNISALNIKLDQSVVMVTKAALDQAIKEHEKSGTHQSASTSTKGFVQLSSATDSDSEETAATSKAIKTLKGMINEKSSVTDATTSQKGIVRLSSETGSAAENAAATPKAVQLTMQKATEAEKLAEQAKQSAQAASEKASTLEQQINATNQTVQQLQQSTQSGAQKAKYTALTVDLNTLGKPEHHGDYYQSANKDATTAMHYPVEQAGYLSVKMGAWGFCQQEYTTWNPIRKFVRAVNGNFTGNGPWTDWKELGAEGP
;
A
#
# COMPACT_ATOMS: atom_id res chain seq x y z
N MET A 1 93.60 42.65 -31.30
CA MET A 1 92.62 42.54 -32.41
C MET A 1 91.58 43.63 -32.19
N THR A 2 91.49 44.61 -33.07
CA THR A 2 90.47 45.67 -33.01
C THR A 2 89.11 45.03 -33.31
N GLN A 3 88.22 44.98 -32.31
CA GLN A 3 86.85 44.49 -32.50
C GLN A 3 86.13 45.42 -33.47
N LYS A 4 85.61 44.86 -34.58
CA LYS A 4 84.91 45.62 -35.63
C LYS A 4 83.59 46.22 -35.15
N TYR A 5 82.90 45.54 -34.24
CA TYR A 5 81.68 46.03 -33.60
C TYR A 5 81.89 46.09 -32.10
N LYS A 6 81.54 47.21 -31.48
CA LYS A 6 81.73 47.47 -30.07
C LYS A 6 80.59 48.31 -29.52
N THR A 7 80.37 48.16 -28.22
CA THR A 7 79.47 49.00 -27.44
C THR A 7 80.29 49.81 -26.44
N ILE A 8 80.02 51.10 -26.36
CA ILE A 8 80.71 52.04 -25.48
C ILE A 8 79.68 52.75 -24.61
N ILE A 9 79.99 52.90 -23.33
CA ILE A 9 79.20 53.71 -22.40
C ILE A 9 79.63 55.17 -22.58
N THR A 10 78.66 56.06 -22.81
CA THR A 10 78.94 57.47 -23.01
C THR A 10 79.43 58.13 -21.72
N THR A 11 80.01 59.32 -21.83
CA THR A 11 80.41 60.14 -20.69
C THR A 11 79.21 60.48 -19.80
N GLU A 12 78.04 60.76 -20.40
CA GLU A 12 76.79 60.97 -19.65
C GLU A 12 76.30 59.70 -18.97
N GLY A 13 76.35 58.55 -19.67
CA GLY A 13 76.00 57.25 -19.10
C GLY A 13 76.85 56.92 -17.88
N ARG A 14 78.18 57.08 -17.97
CA ARG A 14 79.10 56.90 -16.83
C ARG A 14 78.81 57.87 -15.69
N ARG A 15 78.53 59.15 -15.99
CA ARG A 15 78.20 60.15 -14.97
C ARG A 15 76.93 59.77 -14.21
N LYS A 16 75.85 59.42 -14.93
CA LYS A 16 74.60 58.97 -14.30
C LYS A 16 74.78 57.67 -13.53
N LEU A 17 75.54 56.70 -14.08
CA LEU A 17 75.80 55.43 -13.40
C LEU A 17 76.57 55.65 -12.10
N ALA A 18 77.56 56.56 -12.09
CA ALA A 18 78.28 56.94 -10.89
C ALA A 18 77.40 57.69 -9.87
N GLU A 19 76.47 58.53 -10.32
CA GLU A 19 75.50 59.22 -9.44
C GLU A 19 74.51 58.25 -8.78
N ALA A 20 74.05 57.24 -9.52
CA ALA A 20 73.19 56.19 -9.00
C ALA A 20 73.86 55.32 -7.92
N LEU A 21 75.20 55.28 -7.87
CA LEU A 21 75.97 54.54 -6.86
C LEU A 21 76.21 55.31 -5.56
N LYS A 22 75.88 56.61 -5.50
CA LYS A 22 76.01 57.40 -4.27
C LYS A 22 74.94 56.95 -3.24
N PRO A 23 75.21 57.05 -1.92
CA PRO A 23 74.19 56.80 -0.91
C PRO A 23 72.95 57.67 -1.13
N GLY A 24 71.80 57.06 -1.41
CA GLY A 24 70.55 57.78 -1.75
C GLY A 24 70.42 58.24 -3.21
N GLY A 25 71.33 57.82 -4.10
CA GLY A 25 71.26 58.11 -5.54
C GLY A 25 70.03 57.50 -6.22
N LYS A 26 69.45 58.21 -7.19
CA LYS A 26 68.36 57.70 -8.03
C LYS A 26 68.91 56.62 -8.96
N LYS A 27 68.37 55.39 -8.88
CA LYS A 27 68.70 54.31 -9.81
C LYS A 27 68.27 54.68 -11.24
N ILE A 28 69.10 54.36 -12.21
CA ILE A 28 68.79 54.58 -13.63
C ILE A 28 67.78 53.53 -14.07
N THR A 29 66.69 53.99 -14.67
CA THR A 29 65.73 53.10 -15.33
C THR A 29 65.97 53.19 -16.82
N LEU A 30 66.48 52.12 -17.42
CA LEU A 30 66.60 52.04 -18.88
C LEU A 30 65.19 51.91 -19.46
N ALA A 31 64.85 52.77 -20.41
CA ALA A 31 63.48 52.85 -20.92
C ALA A 31 63.40 52.56 -22.41
N LYS A 32 64.34 53.10 -23.19
CA LYS A 32 64.25 53.10 -24.65
C LYS A 32 65.54 52.63 -25.30
N MET A 33 65.40 51.98 -26.45
CA MET A 33 66.49 51.76 -27.38
C MET A 33 66.16 52.42 -28.71
N GLN A 34 67.19 52.94 -29.37
CA GLN A 34 67.09 53.57 -30.67
C GLN A 34 67.99 52.84 -31.66
N VAL A 35 67.55 52.81 -32.91
CA VAL A 35 68.34 52.34 -34.04
C VAL A 35 68.55 53.50 -35.02
N GLY A 36 69.73 53.53 -35.63
CA GLY A 36 70.11 54.54 -36.60
C GLY A 36 70.75 53.95 -37.84
N ASP A 37 70.64 54.68 -38.96
CA ASP A 37 71.24 54.30 -40.24
C ASP A 37 72.64 54.89 -40.45
N GLY A 38 73.16 55.67 -39.49
CA GLY A 38 74.48 56.27 -39.57
C GLY A 38 74.66 57.27 -40.71
N ASN A 39 73.56 57.85 -41.23
CA ASN A 39 73.56 58.70 -42.42
C ASN A 39 74.16 57.99 -43.66
N GLY A 40 73.97 56.67 -43.74
CA GLY A 40 74.46 55.85 -44.86
C GLY A 40 75.92 55.39 -44.75
N GLN A 41 76.63 55.69 -43.65
CA GLN A 41 78.01 55.28 -43.43
C GLN A 41 78.18 54.44 -42.15
N GLU A 42 79.28 53.68 -42.07
CA GLU A 42 79.67 52.96 -40.86
C GLU A 42 80.00 53.98 -39.76
N VAL A 43 79.33 53.87 -38.61
CA VAL A 43 79.50 54.79 -37.48
C VAL A 43 80.49 54.18 -36.50
N GLU A 44 81.50 54.96 -36.12
CA GLU A 44 82.39 54.61 -35.02
C GLU A 44 81.81 55.19 -33.70
N PRO A 45 81.43 54.35 -32.72
CA PRO A 45 80.89 54.83 -31.46
C PRO A 45 81.91 55.69 -30.69
N SER A 46 81.46 56.79 -30.10
CA SER A 46 82.29 57.73 -29.34
C SER A 46 81.67 58.04 -27.98
N GLU A 47 82.53 58.14 -26.96
CA GLU A 47 82.13 58.43 -25.58
C GLU A 47 81.48 59.81 -25.40
N GLY A 48 81.71 60.74 -26.33
CA GLY A 48 81.13 62.08 -26.32
C GLY A 48 79.74 62.18 -26.97
N GLN A 49 79.21 61.09 -27.53
CA GLN A 49 77.92 61.11 -28.21
C GLN A 49 76.78 61.35 -27.21
N LYS A 50 75.86 62.25 -27.59
CA LYS A 50 74.62 62.53 -26.86
C LYS A 50 73.37 61.99 -27.57
N GLN A 51 73.52 61.67 -28.85
CA GLN A 51 72.47 61.15 -29.74
C GLN A 51 73.13 60.30 -30.83
N LEU A 52 72.33 59.45 -31.48
CA LEU A 52 72.74 58.72 -32.68
C LEU A 52 73.00 59.68 -33.84
N VAL A 53 73.88 59.30 -34.78
CA VAL A 53 74.21 60.11 -35.97
C VAL A 53 72.96 60.39 -36.79
N LYS A 54 72.13 59.36 -37.01
CA LYS A 54 70.82 59.51 -37.64
C LYS A 54 69.86 58.44 -37.13
N LYS A 55 69.02 58.82 -36.18
CA LYS A 55 67.92 57.98 -35.67
C LYS A 55 66.92 57.67 -36.79
N VAL A 56 66.61 56.38 -36.97
CA VAL A 56 65.55 55.91 -37.89
C VAL A 56 64.35 55.33 -37.16
N TRP A 57 64.55 54.73 -35.98
CA TRP A 57 63.45 54.22 -35.17
C TRP A 57 63.79 54.20 -33.67
N GLU A 58 62.78 54.31 -32.82
CA GLU A 58 62.88 54.15 -31.37
C GLU A 58 61.79 53.23 -30.85
N GLY A 59 62.09 52.45 -29.82
CA GLY A 59 61.13 51.61 -29.13
C GLY A 59 61.47 51.47 -27.66
N ASN A 60 60.49 51.01 -26.88
CA ASN A 60 60.72 50.63 -25.50
C ASN A 60 61.59 49.36 -25.45
N ILE A 61 62.41 49.25 -24.40
CA ILE A 61 63.22 48.04 -24.20
C ILE A 61 62.28 46.86 -23.94
N SER A 62 62.48 45.78 -24.68
CA SER A 62 61.65 44.57 -24.61
C SER A 62 62.10 43.65 -23.48
N SER A 63 63.41 43.56 -23.25
CA SER A 63 63.97 42.75 -22.15
C SER A 63 65.30 43.32 -21.66
N ILE A 64 65.53 43.22 -20.35
CA ILE A 64 66.80 43.50 -19.70
C ILE A 64 67.17 42.27 -18.88
N THR A 65 68.22 41.57 -19.29
CA THR A 65 68.70 40.35 -18.64
C THR A 65 70.15 40.52 -18.21
N GLN A 66 70.45 40.17 -16.97
CA GLN A 66 71.82 40.00 -16.50
C GLN A 66 72.34 38.63 -16.95
N ASP A 67 73.57 38.59 -17.44
CA ASP A 67 74.21 37.34 -17.83
C ASP A 67 74.51 36.47 -16.59
N ALA A 68 74.19 35.17 -16.66
CA ALA A 68 74.33 34.24 -15.55
C ALA A 68 75.78 33.77 -15.33
N GLU A 69 76.61 33.80 -16.37
CA GLU A 69 78.04 33.43 -16.29
C GLU A 69 78.90 34.64 -15.94
N ASN A 70 78.46 35.85 -16.32
CA ASN A 70 79.18 37.08 -16.02
C ASN A 70 78.26 38.17 -15.47
N GLU A 71 78.19 38.30 -14.14
CA GLU A 71 77.32 39.24 -13.45
C GLU A 71 77.53 40.73 -13.83
N SER A 72 78.66 41.08 -14.45
CA SER A 72 78.95 42.44 -14.94
C SER A 72 78.36 42.75 -16.32
N PHE A 73 77.83 41.77 -17.05
CA PHE A 73 77.22 41.99 -18.36
C PHE A 73 75.70 42.10 -18.24
N VAL A 74 75.18 43.20 -18.75
CA VAL A 74 73.74 43.41 -18.90
C VAL A 74 73.42 43.43 -20.39
N THR A 75 72.51 42.54 -20.77
CA THR A 75 71.99 42.43 -22.11
C THR A 75 70.64 43.11 -22.18
N THR A 76 70.51 44.04 -23.11
CA THR A 76 69.25 44.75 -23.41
C THR A 76 68.79 44.35 -24.80
N GLU A 77 67.50 44.05 -24.93
CA GLU A 77 66.91 43.61 -26.20
C GLU A 77 65.80 44.58 -26.63
N LEU A 78 65.86 44.95 -27.91
CA LEU A 78 64.85 45.73 -28.61
C LEU A 78 64.25 44.88 -29.73
N VAL A 79 62.95 44.64 -29.64
CA VAL A 79 62.20 44.01 -30.73
C VAL A 79 61.62 45.10 -31.63
N ILE A 80 62.03 45.10 -32.90
CA ILE A 80 61.40 45.91 -33.94
C ILE A 80 60.31 45.05 -34.60
N PRO A 81 59.02 45.41 -34.45
CA PRO A 81 57.93 44.59 -34.99
C PRO A 81 57.92 44.59 -36.53
N ALA A 82 57.13 43.70 -37.14
CA ALA A 82 57.13 43.47 -38.59
C ALA A 82 56.55 44.65 -39.42
N ASP A 83 55.70 45.48 -38.82
CA ASP A 83 55.07 46.66 -39.43
C ASP A 83 56.02 47.87 -39.51
N GLN A 84 57.04 47.90 -38.66
CA GLN A 84 58.09 48.92 -38.63
C GLN A 84 59.31 48.46 -39.44
N GLY A 85 59.67 49.21 -40.48
CA GLY A 85 60.77 48.86 -41.38
C GLY A 85 60.98 49.87 -42.51
N GLY A 86 61.75 49.47 -43.52
CA GLY A 86 62.14 50.33 -44.64
C GLY A 86 63.43 51.12 -44.40
N PHE A 87 64.26 50.70 -43.43
CA PHE A 87 65.48 51.41 -43.06
C PHE A 87 66.67 50.47 -42.85
N TRP A 88 67.86 51.02 -43.02
CA TRP A 88 69.12 50.37 -42.69
C TRP A 88 69.48 50.61 -41.24
N VAL A 89 70.08 49.64 -40.59
CA VAL A 89 70.57 49.76 -39.22
C VAL A 89 72.08 49.59 -39.21
N ARG A 90 72.77 50.58 -38.63
CA ARG A 90 74.24 50.65 -38.50
C ARG A 90 74.70 51.06 -37.10
N GLU A 91 73.83 51.73 -36.34
CA GLU A 91 74.09 52.13 -34.96
C GLU A 91 72.89 51.81 -34.05
N ILE A 92 73.18 51.55 -32.78
CA ILE A 92 72.21 51.30 -31.73
C ILE A 92 72.53 52.17 -30.52
N GLY A 93 71.50 52.69 -29.86
CA GLY A 93 71.65 53.53 -28.68
C GLY A 93 70.71 53.08 -27.56
N LEU A 94 71.20 53.11 -26.34
CA LEU A 94 70.46 52.77 -25.13
C LEU A 94 70.21 54.03 -24.31
N PHE A 95 68.95 54.30 -23.98
CA PHE A 95 68.50 55.52 -23.32
C PHE A 95 67.78 55.23 -22.01
N ASP A 96 67.94 56.12 -21.05
CA ASP A 96 67.20 56.11 -19.79
C ASP A 96 65.80 56.78 -19.91
N ASP A 97 65.04 56.74 -18.81
CA ASP A 97 63.72 57.35 -18.65
C ASP A 97 63.74 58.88 -18.78
N GLU A 98 64.91 59.51 -18.62
CA GLU A 98 65.14 60.95 -18.75
C GLU A 98 65.65 61.34 -20.14
N GLY A 99 65.80 60.38 -21.06
CA GLY A 99 66.23 60.60 -22.44
C GLY A 99 67.74 60.81 -22.61
N ALA A 100 68.57 60.48 -21.62
CA ALA A 100 70.02 60.50 -21.75
C ALA A 100 70.53 59.21 -22.42
N LEU A 101 71.45 59.36 -23.39
CA LEU A 101 72.11 58.24 -24.05
C LEU A 101 73.13 57.62 -23.08
N ILE A 102 72.85 56.43 -22.57
CA ILE A 102 73.69 55.70 -21.61
C ILE A 102 74.81 54.96 -22.32
N ALA A 103 74.50 54.28 -23.42
CA ALA A 103 75.46 53.55 -24.20
C ALA A 103 75.12 53.62 -25.69
N VAL A 104 76.15 53.52 -26.52
CA VAL A 104 76.05 53.52 -27.98
C VAL A 104 76.93 52.42 -28.55
N GLY A 105 76.45 51.75 -29.59
CA GLY A 105 77.17 50.69 -30.26
C GLY A 105 76.99 50.75 -31.77
N ASN A 106 77.97 50.24 -32.50
CA ASN A 106 77.84 50.00 -33.93
C ASN A 106 77.42 48.57 -34.17
N VAL A 107 76.60 48.36 -35.21
CA VAL A 107 76.14 47.04 -35.62
C VAL A 107 76.49 46.81 -37.08
N ALA A 108 76.59 45.53 -37.46
CA ALA A 108 76.74 45.17 -38.85
C ALA A 108 75.57 45.72 -39.65
N GLU A 109 75.87 46.26 -40.83
CA GLU A 109 74.87 46.80 -41.73
C GLU A 109 73.78 45.74 -42.01
N GLY A 110 72.56 46.06 -41.63
CA GLY A 110 71.40 45.19 -41.81
C GLY A 110 70.19 45.97 -42.27
N TYR A 111 69.48 45.43 -43.26
CA TYR A 111 68.23 46.01 -43.73
C TYR A 111 67.03 45.38 -43.03
N LYS A 112 66.19 46.23 -42.43
CA LYS A 112 64.91 45.85 -41.84
C LYS A 112 63.80 46.11 -42.87
N PRO A 113 63.35 45.11 -43.63
CA PRO A 113 62.28 45.29 -44.61
C PRO A 113 60.95 45.63 -43.92
N LYS A 114 60.11 46.38 -44.63
CA LYS A 114 58.74 46.69 -44.21
C LYS A 114 57.78 45.58 -44.69
N LEU A 115 56.64 45.40 -44.01
CA LEU A 115 55.65 44.40 -44.41
C LEU A 115 55.16 44.56 -45.87
N GLU A 116 55.04 45.79 -46.35
CA GLU A 116 54.64 46.15 -47.72
C GLU A 116 55.65 45.65 -48.79
N GLU A 117 56.89 45.38 -48.41
CA GLU A 117 57.94 44.85 -49.29
C GLU A 117 57.90 43.32 -49.39
N GLY A 118 56.86 42.68 -48.84
CA GLY A 118 56.61 41.23 -48.94
C GLY A 118 57.47 40.38 -48.00
N SER A 119 58.32 40.99 -47.17
CA SER A 119 59.23 40.31 -46.24
C SER A 119 59.23 40.94 -44.84
N GLY A 120 58.07 41.41 -44.37
CA GLY A 120 57.93 41.91 -43.00
C GLY A 120 58.30 40.83 -41.98
N ARG A 121 59.47 40.97 -41.36
CA ARG A 121 59.97 40.08 -40.31
C ARG A 121 60.23 40.89 -39.07
N GLU A 122 59.96 40.31 -37.90
CA GLU A 122 60.42 40.88 -36.64
C GLU A 122 61.94 40.72 -36.55
N GLN A 123 62.63 41.75 -36.05
CA GLN A 123 64.08 41.71 -35.88
C GLN A 123 64.44 42.16 -34.49
N VAL A 124 65.27 41.37 -33.81
CA VAL A 124 65.72 41.62 -32.44
C VAL A 124 67.11 42.21 -32.49
N PHE A 125 67.29 43.38 -31.88
CA PHE A 125 68.59 44.00 -31.65
C PHE A 125 68.99 43.79 -30.20
N ARG A 126 70.16 43.17 -30.01
CA ARG A 126 70.73 42.90 -28.70
C ARG A 126 71.92 43.81 -28.47
N MET A 127 71.90 44.56 -27.38
CA MET A 127 73.00 45.41 -26.93
C MET A 127 73.52 44.91 -25.60
N VAL A 128 74.81 44.62 -25.55
CA VAL A 128 75.50 44.12 -24.36
C VAL A 128 76.35 45.26 -23.79
N ILE A 129 76.08 45.64 -22.54
CA ILE A 129 76.85 46.66 -21.82
C ILE A 129 77.59 46.00 -20.64
N LEU A 130 78.81 46.47 -20.38
CA LEU A 130 79.61 46.06 -19.22
C LEU A 130 79.45 47.09 -18.10
N LEU A 131 78.96 46.67 -16.94
CA LEU A 131 78.76 47.54 -15.78
C LEU A 131 79.59 47.03 -14.61
N SER A 132 80.35 47.91 -13.97
CA SER A 132 81.12 47.57 -12.76
C SER A 132 80.22 47.33 -11.54
N ASN A 133 79.00 47.86 -11.53
CA ASN A 133 78.02 47.61 -10.47
C ASN A 133 76.59 47.78 -11.01
N ILE A 134 75.86 46.66 -11.10
CA ILE A 134 74.48 46.62 -11.60
C ILE A 134 73.45 47.21 -10.63
N SER A 135 73.82 47.47 -9.37
CA SER A 135 72.91 48.06 -8.35
C SER A 135 72.44 49.47 -8.71
N ALA A 136 73.18 50.14 -9.60
CA ALA A 136 72.84 51.43 -10.19
C ALA A 136 71.63 51.38 -11.13
N LEU A 137 71.24 50.18 -11.61
CA LEU A 137 70.12 49.99 -12.51
C LEU A 137 68.86 49.53 -11.78
N ASN A 138 67.71 50.02 -12.26
CA ASN A 138 66.40 49.52 -11.92
C ASN A 138 65.91 48.59 -13.03
N ILE A 139 66.05 47.28 -12.82
CA ILE A 139 65.60 46.26 -13.80
C ILE A 139 64.10 46.04 -13.57
N LYS A 140 63.27 46.74 -14.34
CA LYS A 140 61.84 46.43 -14.44
C LYS A 140 61.63 45.45 -15.60
N LEU A 141 61.33 44.20 -15.27
CA LEU A 141 60.93 43.18 -16.24
C LEU A 141 59.46 43.42 -16.62
N ASP A 142 59.20 44.10 -17.74
CA ASP A 142 57.85 44.21 -18.30
C ASP A 142 57.55 42.92 -19.10
N GLN A 143 56.63 42.10 -18.60
CA GLN A 143 56.30 40.78 -19.15
C GLN A 143 55.24 40.84 -20.27
N SER A 144 54.97 42.00 -20.87
CA SER A 144 53.84 42.13 -21.81
C SER A 144 54.06 41.53 -23.21
N VAL A 145 55.29 41.19 -23.63
CA VAL A 145 55.56 40.36 -24.82
C VAL A 145 56.85 39.56 -24.60
N VAL A 146 56.75 38.36 -24.01
CA VAL A 146 57.91 37.48 -23.85
C VAL A 146 57.79 36.31 -24.84
N MET A 147 58.68 36.26 -25.83
CA MET A 147 59.03 35.00 -26.48
C MET A 147 59.56 34.06 -25.39
N VAL A 148 58.75 33.08 -25.01
CA VAL A 148 59.20 31.99 -24.14
C VAL A 148 60.13 31.12 -24.99
N THR A 149 61.36 30.90 -24.53
CA THR A 149 62.26 29.94 -25.20
C THR A 149 61.58 28.58 -25.22
N LYS A 150 61.78 27.79 -26.29
CA LYS A 150 61.21 26.43 -26.37
C LYS A 150 61.53 25.61 -25.10
N ALA A 151 62.73 25.77 -24.55
CA ALA A 151 63.15 25.11 -23.31
C ALA A 151 62.30 25.52 -22.08
N ALA A 152 61.97 26.81 -21.94
CA ALA A 152 61.12 27.28 -20.85
C ALA A 152 59.66 26.83 -21.02
N LEU A 153 59.17 26.77 -22.27
CA LEU A 153 57.85 26.22 -22.57
C LEU A 153 57.78 24.71 -22.26
N ASP A 154 58.78 23.94 -22.71
CA ASP A 154 58.86 22.50 -22.44
C ASP A 154 58.97 22.21 -20.94
N GLN A 155 59.68 23.05 -20.18
CA GLN A 155 59.78 22.94 -18.72
C GLN A 155 58.43 23.22 -18.04
N ALA A 156 57.73 24.29 -18.45
CA ALA A 156 56.41 24.61 -17.90
C ALA A 156 55.36 23.52 -18.18
N ILE A 157 55.40 22.91 -19.37
CA ILE A 157 54.52 21.77 -19.72
C ILE A 157 54.85 20.56 -18.82
N LYS A 158 56.13 20.23 -18.64
CA LYS A 158 56.54 19.13 -17.75
C LYS A 158 56.15 19.36 -16.29
N GLU A 159 56.25 20.60 -15.80
CA GLU A 159 55.81 20.97 -14.45
C GLU A 159 54.29 20.88 -14.31
N HIS A 160 53.53 21.32 -15.32
CA HIS A 160 52.08 21.17 -15.36
C HIS A 160 51.64 19.69 -15.39
N GLU A 161 52.25 18.85 -16.21
CA GLU A 161 52.00 17.40 -16.25
C GLU A 161 52.29 16.73 -14.90
N LYS A 162 53.34 17.16 -14.19
CA LYS A 162 53.69 16.65 -12.86
C LYS A 162 52.84 17.21 -11.72
N SER A 163 52.17 18.35 -11.92
CA SER A 163 51.45 19.06 -10.86
C SER A 163 50.28 18.27 -10.24
N GLY A 164 49.92 17.10 -10.78
CA GLY A 164 48.90 16.22 -10.21
C GLY A 164 47.48 16.78 -10.32
N THR A 165 47.29 17.89 -11.03
CA THR A 165 45.98 18.49 -11.32
C THR A 165 45.08 17.63 -12.21
N HIS A 166 45.61 16.52 -12.74
CA HIS A 166 44.91 15.53 -13.57
C HIS A 166 44.82 14.14 -12.95
N GLN A 167 44.72 14.04 -11.63
CA GLN A 167 44.50 12.74 -10.99
C GLN A 167 43.03 12.30 -11.06
N SER A 168 42.81 10.98 -11.14
CA SER A 168 41.48 10.40 -10.96
C SER A 168 41.00 10.66 -9.53
N ALA A 169 39.70 10.90 -9.36
CA ALA A 169 39.13 11.05 -8.03
C ALA A 169 39.18 9.71 -7.27
N SER A 170 39.23 9.81 -5.95
CA SER A 170 39.04 8.69 -5.03
C SER A 170 38.03 9.08 -3.95
N THR A 171 37.75 8.14 -3.05
CA THR A 171 36.91 8.40 -1.88
C THR A 171 37.50 9.42 -0.90
N SER A 172 38.80 9.69 -0.99
CA SER A 172 39.52 10.63 -0.11
C SER A 172 40.07 11.87 -0.82
N THR A 173 40.17 11.85 -2.15
CA THR A 173 40.83 12.91 -2.94
C THR A 173 39.97 13.33 -4.13
N LYS A 174 39.77 14.64 -4.32
CA LYS A 174 39.02 15.17 -5.47
C LYS A 174 39.83 15.00 -6.76
N GLY A 175 39.16 14.66 -7.86
CA GLY A 175 39.80 14.46 -9.18
C GLY A 175 38.77 14.22 -10.29
N PHE A 176 39.23 13.70 -11.43
CA PHE A 176 38.36 13.31 -12.56
C PHE A 176 37.72 11.94 -12.33
N VAL A 177 36.46 11.77 -12.72
CA VAL A 177 35.71 10.50 -12.57
C VAL A 177 35.21 10.02 -13.92
N GLN A 178 35.39 8.74 -14.22
CA GLN A 178 34.79 8.11 -15.38
C GLN A 178 33.34 7.70 -15.08
N LEU A 179 32.42 8.00 -16.00
CA LEU A 179 31.01 7.62 -15.84
C LEU A 179 30.75 6.23 -16.42
N SER A 180 30.00 5.40 -15.71
CA SER A 180 29.60 4.05 -16.14
C SER A 180 28.08 3.89 -16.22
N SER A 181 27.62 3.16 -17.24
CA SER A 181 26.22 2.75 -17.40
C SER A 181 25.96 1.29 -17.02
N ALA A 182 26.97 0.58 -16.49
CA ALA A 182 26.79 -0.77 -15.96
C ALA A 182 25.85 -0.78 -14.75
N THR A 183 25.09 -1.86 -14.56
CA THR A 183 24.10 -2.01 -13.47
C THR A 183 24.53 -2.97 -12.37
N ASP A 184 25.71 -3.57 -12.53
CA ASP A 184 26.28 -4.67 -11.73
C ASP A 184 27.79 -4.47 -11.48
N SER A 185 28.28 -3.23 -11.59
CA SER A 185 29.69 -2.91 -11.41
C SER A 185 30.04 -2.68 -9.94
N ASP A 186 31.13 -3.32 -9.48
CA ASP A 186 31.71 -3.14 -8.15
C ASP A 186 32.90 -2.14 -8.12
N SER A 187 33.16 -1.45 -9.23
CA SER A 187 34.27 -0.49 -9.35
C SER A 187 34.06 0.76 -8.49
N GLU A 188 35.04 1.12 -7.66
CA GLU A 188 35.10 2.39 -6.93
C GLU A 188 35.68 3.56 -7.75
N GLU A 189 36.19 3.30 -8.96
CA GLU A 189 36.83 4.30 -9.82
C GLU A 189 35.85 4.99 -10.77
N THR A 190 34.61 4.49 -10.84
CA THR A 190 33.58 5.00 -11.75
C THR A 190 32.34 5.47 -11.02
N ALA A 191 31.67 6.49 -11.56
CA ALA A 191 30.37 6.93 -11.06
C ALA A 191 29.22 6.42 -11.93
N ALA A 192 28.14 5.99 -11.27
CA ALA A 192 26.94 5.53 -11.96
C ALA A 192 26.24 6.69 -12.69
N THR A 193 25.87 6.46 -13.95
CA THR A 193 25.05 7.38 -14.74
C THR A 193 23.56 7.26 -14.40
N SER A 194 22.77 8.30 -14.70
CA SER A 194 21.31 8.23 -14.61
C SER A 194 20.71 7.11 -15.48
N LYS A 195 21.40 6.71 -16.56
CA LYS A 195 21.01 5.56 -17.39
C LYS A 195 21.12 4.25 -16.61
N ALA A 196 22.26 4.01 -15.93
CA ALA A 196 22.40 2.85 -15.03
C ALA A 196 21.29 2.81 -13.98
N ILE A 197 21.02 3.95 -13.31
CA ILE A 197 19.97 4.05 -12.28
C ILE A 197 18.58 3.78 -12.88
N LYS A 198 18.27 4.33 -14.06
CA LYS A 198 16.98 4.11 -14.73
C LYS A 198 16.79 2.64 -15.12
N THR A 199 17.83 2.01 -15.64
CA THR A 199 17.82 0.59 -16.01
C THR A 199 17.67 -0.29 -14.77
N LEU A 200 18.43 -0.03 -13.69
CA LEU A 200 18.31 -0.74 -12.42
C LEU A 200 16.90 -0.58 -11.83
N LYS A 201 16.30 0.62 -11.87
CA LYS A 201 14.92 0.84 -11.45
C LYS A 201 13.92 0.03 -12.29
N GLY A 202 14.16 -0.07 -13.61
CA GLY A 202 13.38 -0.94 -14.51
C GLY A 202 13.46 -2.41 -14.11
N MET A 203 14.69 -2.93 -13.92
CA MET A 203 14.93 -4.30 -13.48
C MET A 203 14.33 -4.59 -12.10
N ILE A 204 14.43 -3.65 -11.16
CA ILE A 204 13.78 -3.77 -9.85
C ILE A 204 12.27 -3.85 -10.05
N ASN A 205 11.67 -2.98 -10.86
CA ASN A 205 10.22 -3.00 -11.11
C ASN A 205 9.76 -4.28 -11.82
N GLU A 206 10.52 -4.81 -12.78
CA GLU A 206 10.23 -6.09 -13.44
C GLU A 206 10.39 -7.27 -12.47
N LYS A 207 11.44 -7.27 -11.63
CA LYS A 207 11.59 -8.27 -10.58
C LYS A 207 10.58 -8.09 -9.43
N SER A 208 10.02 -6.90 -9.27
CA SER A 208 8.93 -6.58 -8.34
C SER A 208 7.56 -6.83 -8.94
N SER A 209 7.44 -7.26 -10.21
CA SER A 209 6.20 -7.88 -10.67
C SER A 209 6.12 -9.24 -10.00
N VAL A 210 5.74 -9.24 -8.73
CA VAL A 210 5.33 -10.47 -8.06
C VAL A 210 4.10 -10.91 -8.84
N THR A 211 4.27 -11.96 -9.63
CA THR A 211 3.17 -12.54 -10.39
C THR A 211 2.09 -12.98 -9.42
N ASP A 212 0.83 -12.88 -9.83
CA ASP A 212 -0.26 -13.45 -9.05
C ASP A 212 0.02 -14.95 -8.82
N ALA A 213 -0.27 -15.43 -7.62
CA ALA A 213 -0.15 -16.86 -7.33
C ALA A 213 -1.22 -17.62 -8.11
N THR A 214 -0.85 -18.81 -8.59
CA THR A 214 -1.77 -19.78 -9.12
C THR A 214 -1.67 -21.07 -8.31
N THR A 215 -2.55 -22.04 -8.57
CA THR A 215 -2.46 -23.37 -7.96
C THR A 215 -1.15 -24.12 -8.32
N SER A 216 -0.43 -23.66 -9.34
CA SER A 216 0.82 -24.26 -9.82
C SER A 216 2.07 -23.36 -9.68
N GLN A 217 1.91 -22.09 -9.30
CA GLN A 217 2.99 -21.10 -9.24
C GLN A 217 2.88 -20.22 -8.00
N LYS A 218 4.01 -20.05 -7.28
CA LYS A 218 4.10 -19.15 -6.12
C LYS A 218 3.98 -17.69 -6.57
N GLY A 219 3.27 -16.87 -5.81
CA GLY A 219 3.02 -15.45 -6.13
C GLY A 219 2.27 -14.70 -5.02
N ILE A 220 1.72 -13.52 -5.33
CA ILE A 220 0.81 -12.77 -4.43
C ILE A 220 -0.65 -13.22 -4.61
N VAL A 221 -1.43 -13.18 -3.52
CA VAL A 221 -2.87 -13.50 -3.53
C VAL A 221 -3.68 -12.34 -2.98
N ARG A 222 -4.89 -12.12 -3.53
CA ARG A 222 -5.84 -11.14 -2.99
C ARG A 222 -6.62 -11.76 -1.84
N LEU A 223 -6.78 -11.06 -0.72
CA LEU A 223 -7.63 -11.53 0.38
C LEU A 223 -9.10 -11.23 0.09
N SER A 224 -10.01 -12.20 0.32
CA SER A 224 -11.46 -12.01 0.20
C SER A 224 -12.17 -12.44 1.48
N SER A 225 -13.20 -11.66 1.85
CA SER A 225 -14.10 -11.99 2.97
C SER A 225 -15.48 -12.49 2.52
N GLU A 226 -15.65 -12.76 1.22
CA GLU A 226 -16.87 -13.33 0.66
C GLU A 226 -17.01 -14.81 1.04
N THR A 227 -18.24 -15.26 1.34
CA THR A 227 -18.55 -16.68 1.54
C THR A 227 -19.12 -17.28 0.25
N GLY A 228 -18.56 -18.39 -0.24
CA GLY A 228 -19.04 -19.08 -1.45
C GLY A 228 -18.46 -18.59 -2.78
N SER A 229 -17.29 -17.93 -2.75
CA SER A 229 -16.60 -17.50 -3.97
C SER A 229 -15.99 -18.69 -4.71
N ALA A 230 -16.04 -18.66 -6.05
CA ALA A 230 -15.37 -19.63 -6.94
C ALA A 230 -13.99 -19.16 -7.40
N ALA A 231 -13.48 -18.04 -6.87
CA ALA A 231 -12.20 -17.48 -7.28
C ALA A 231 -11.02 -18.35 -6.83
N GLU A 232 -10.17 -18.75 -7.77
CA GLU A 232 -8.95 -19.54 -7.49
C GLU A 232 -7.72 -18.65 -7.23
N ASN A 233 -7.84 -17.34 -7.43
CA ASN A 233 -6.78 -16.35 -7.25
C ASN A 233 -6.94 -15.50 -5.97
N ALA A 234 -7.80 -15.94 -5.06
CA ALA A 234 -8.06 -15.24 -3.80
C ALA A 234 -7.93 -16.18 -2.60
N ALA A 235 -7.37 -15.67 -1.50
CA ALA A 235 -7.30 -16.38 -0.23
C ALA A 235 -8.43 -15.93 0.72
N ALA A 236 -9.07 -16.90 1.37
CA ALA A 236 -10.12 -16.63 2.35
C ALA A 236 -9.53 -15.99 3.62
N THR A 237 -10.14 -14.91 4.11
CA THR A 237 -9.76 -14.32 5.40
C THR A 237 -10.30 -15.15 6.57
N PRO A 238 -9.70 -15.03 7.78
CA PRO A 238 -10.26 -15.63 8.99
C PRO A 238 -11.74 -15.27 9.23
N LYS A 239 -12.14 -14.05 8.82
CA LYS A 239 -13.54 -13.60 8.88
C LYS A 239 -14.45 -14.43 7.96
N ALA A 240 -14.03 -14.72 6.72
CA ALA A 240 -14.78 -15.56 5.79
C ALA A 240 -14.94 -16.99 6.34
N VAL A 241 -13.86 -17.54 6.90
CA VAL A 241 -13.84 -18.88 7.51
C VAL A 241 -14.77 -18.93 8.72
N GLN A 242 -14.69 -17.94 9.62
CA GLN A 242 -15.55 -17.85 10.79
C GLN A 242 -17.03 -17.74 10.41
N LEU A 243 -17.38 -16.91 9.44
CA LEU A 243 -18.76 -16.76 8.97
C LEU A 243 -19.29 -18.04 8.33
N THR A 244 -18.45 -18.75 7.58
CA THR A 244 -18.81 -20.06 6.99
C THR A 244 -19.04 -21.10 8.08
N MET A 245 -18.18 -21.14 9.09
CA MET A 245 -18.33 -22.05 10.24
C MET A 245 -19.61 -21.74 11.04
N GLN A 246 -19.93 -20.47 11.26
CA GLN A 246 -21.18 -20.05 11.91
C GLN A 246 -22.41 -20.56 11.15
N LYS A 247 -22.45 -20.35 9.82
CA LYS A 247 -23.54 -20.88 8.97
C LYS A 247 -23.65 -22.40 9.03
N ALA A 248 -22.52 -23.11 9.09
CA ALA A 248 -22.51 -24.57 9.23
C ALA A 248 -23.10 -25.01 10.58
N THR A 249 -22.66 -24.40 11.69
CA THR A 249 -23.20 -24.70 13.03
C THR A 249 -24.68 -24.36 13.15
N GLU A 250 -25.14 -23.27 12.54
CA GLU A 250 -26.58 -22.95 12.48
C GLU A 250 -27.37 -24.00 11.71
N ALA A 251 -26.85 -24.48 10.58
CA ALA A 251 -27.47 -25.56 9.81
C ALA A 251 -27.53 -26.87 10.60
N GLU A 252 -26.47 -27.24 11.33
CA GLU A 252 -26.45 -28.40 12.22
C GLU A 252 -27.50 -28.29 13.33
N LYS A 253 -27.62 -27.11 13.95
CA LYS A 253 -28.65 -26.85 14.96
C LYS A 253 -30.06 -27.03 14.41
N LEU A 254 -30.33 -26.49 13.21
CA LEU A 254 -31.62 -26.65 12.55
C LEU A 254 -31.91 -28.12 12.20
N ALA A 255 -30.90 -28.87 11.75
CA ALA A 255 -31.04 -30.30 11.47
C ALA A 255 -31.38 -31.10 12.73
N GLU A 256 -30.72 -30.80 13.86
CA GLU A 256 -31.00 -31.46 15.14
C GLU A 256 -32.39 -31.10 15.67
N GLN A 257 -32.83 -29.84 15.55
CA GLN A 257 -34.20 -29.43 15.90
C GLN A 257 -35.24 -30.15 15.04
N ALA A 258 -34.97 -30.33 13.74
CA ALA A 258 -35.86 -31.08 12.85
C ALA A 258 -35.95 -32.55 13.27
N LYS A 259 -34.82 -33.17 13.65
CA LYS A 259 -34.77 -34.55 14.15
C LYS A 259 -35.58 -34.71 15.44
N GLN A 260 -35.40 -33.82 16.41
CA GLN A 260 -36.16 -33.83 17.67
C GLN A 260 -37.66 -33.66 17.42
N SER A 261 -38.03 -32.75 16.51
CA SER A 261 -39.44 -32.54 16.12
C SER A 261 -40.03 -33.79 15.46
N ALA A 262 -39.26 -34.49 14.62
CA ALA A 262 -39.69 -35.74 13.99
C ALA A 262 -39.84 -36.87 15.03
N GLN A 263 -38.93 -36.98 16.01
CA GLN A 263 -39.03 -37.94 17.11
C GLN A 263 -40.27 -37.68 17.97
N ALA A 264 -40.50 -36.44 18.38
CA ALA A 264 -41.68 -36.06 19.15
C ALA A 264 -42.98 -36.35 18.39
N ALA A 265 -43.01 -36.10 17.07
CA ALA A 265 -44.14 -36.45 16.23
C ALA A 265 -44.38 -37.97 16.17
N SER A 266 -43.30 -38.76 16.06
CA SER A 266 -43.37 -40.23 16.09
C SER A 266 -43.88 -40.77 17.43
N GLU A 267 -43.40 -40.24 18.56
CA GLU A 267 -43.85 -40.64 19.90
C GLU A 267 -45.34 -40.31 20.13
N LYS A 268 -45.77 -39.15 19.65
CA LYS A 268 -47.18 -38.75 19.69
C LYS A 268 -48.05 -39.68 18.83
N ALA A 269 -47.57 -40.09 17.66
CA ALA A 269 -48.26 -41.06 16.81
C ALA A 269 -48.42 -42.41 17.53
N SER A 270 -47.35 -42.95 18.12
CA SER A 270 -47.41 -44.20 18.90
C SER A 270 -48.40 -44.12 20.07
N THR A 271 -48.48 -42.97 20.74
CA THR A 271 -49.42 -42.75 21.85
C THR A 271 -50.87 -42.71 21.36
N LEU A 272 -51.12 -42.02 20.23
CA LEU A 272 -52.44 -41.99 19.58
C LEU A 272 -52.86 -43.39 19.13
N GLU A 273 -51.95 -44.20 18.59
CA GLU A 273 -52.22 -45.60 18.24
C GLU A 273 -52.64 -46.43 19.47
N GLN A 274 -51.94 -46.27 20.60
CA GLN A 274 -52.32 -46.92 21.86
C GLN A 274 -53.72 -46.49 22.34
N GLN A 275 -54.03 -45.19 22.26
CA GLN A 275 -55.35 -44.66 22.63
C GLN A 275 -56.47 -45.18 21.71
N ILE A 276 -56.22 -45.26 20.40
CA ILE A 276 -57.17 -45.82 19.42
C ILE A 276 -57.42 -47.30 19.75
N ASN A 277 -56.36 -48.07 20.01
CA ASN A 277 -56.51 -49.49 20.37
C ASN A 277 -57.30 -49.68 21.67
N ALA A 278 -57.04 -48.86 22.70
CA ALA A 278 -57.81 -48.89 23.95
C ALA A 278 -59.29 -48.53 23.72
N THR A 279 -59.55 -47.48 22.93
CA THR A 279 -60.92 -47.05 22.58
C THR A 279 -61.66 -48.15 21.82
N ASN A 280 -61.01 -48.81 20.87
CA ASN A 280 -61.58 -49.93 20.12
C ASN A 280 -61.96 -51.10 21.04
N GLN A 281 -61.13 -51.42 22.04
CA GLN A 281 -61.46 -52.43 23.05
C GLN A 281 -62.70 -52.04 23.88
N THR A 282 -62.80 -50.79 24.31
CA THR A 282 -63.98 -50.28 25.04
C THR A 282 -65.24 -50.35 24.20
N VAL A 283 -65.17 -49.96 22.92
CA VAL A 283 -66.32 -50.06 21.99
C VAL A 283 -66.78 -51.51 21.84
N GLN A 284 -65.87 -52.46 21.70
CA GLN A 284 -66.21 -53.89 21.64
C GLN A 284 -66.90 -54.38 22.92
N GLN A 285 -66.43 -53.97 24.09
CA GLN A 285 -67.07 -54.31 25.38
C GLN A 285 -68.48 -53.73 25.50
N LEU A 286 -68.68 -52.48 25.10
CA LEU A 286 -70.00 -51.83 25.10
C LEU A 286 -70.98 -52.53 24.14
N GLN A 287 -70.52 -52.93 22.95
CA GLN A 287 -71.35 -53.68 22.00
C GLN A 287 -71.84 -55.02 22.58
N GLN A 288 -70.95 -55.75 23.27
CA GLN A 288 -71.29 -57.01 23.92
C GLN A 288 -72.30 -56.83 25.08
N SER A 289 -72.19 -55.76 25.87
CA SER A 289 -73.13 -55.49 26.97
C SER A 289 -74.51 -55.01 26.48
N THR A 290 -74.58 -54.32 25.34
CA THR A 290 -75.89 -53.97 24.73
C THR A 290 -76.64 -55.17 24.17
N GLN A 291 -75.96 -56.25 23.77
CA GLN A 291 -76.63 -57.48 23.32
C GLN A 291 -77.24 -58.29 24.48
N SER A 292 -76.73 -58.16 25.70
CA SER A 292 -77.27 -58.84 26.88
C SER A 292 -78.41 -58.08 27.58
N GLY A 293 -78.50 -56.75 27.42
CA GLY A 293 -79.53 -55.91 28.08
C GLY A 293 -80.90 -55.84 27.38
N ALA A 294 -81.04 -56.36 26.16
CA ALA A 294 -82.25 -56.21 25.33
C ALA A 294 -83.18 -57.43 25.34
N GLN A 295 -83.47 -58.03 26.50
CA GLN A 295 -84.46 -59.11 26.65
C GLN A 295 -85.76 -58.62 27.33
N LYS A 296 -86.76 -58.29 26.51
CA LYS A 296 -88.24 -58.35 26.69
C LYS A 296 -88.83 -58.16 28.12
N ALA A 297 -89.50 -57.02 28.35
CA ALA A 297 -90.55 -56.92 29.37
C ALA A 297 -91.66 -57.95 29.08
N LYS A 298 -91.94 -58.83 30.04
CA LYS A 298 -92.80 -60.02 29.91
C LYS A 298 -94.11 -59.76 30.66
N TYR A 299 -95.19 -59.39 29.95
CA TYR A 299 -96.53 -59.35 30.57
C TYR A 299 -96.97 -60.76 30.94
N THR A 300 -97.38 -60.97 32.19
CA THR A 300 -97.73 -62.30 32.70
C THR A 300 -99.26 -62.47 32.78
N ALA A 301 -99.81 -63.58 32.27
CA ALA A 301 -101.23 -63.85 32.37
C ALA A 301 -101.65 -64.20 33.81
N LEU A 302 -102.78 -63.68 34.28
CA LEU A 302 -103.32 -63.98 35.62
C LEU A 302 -104.04 -65.32 35.61
N THR A 303 -103.44 -66.31 36.25
CA THR A 303 -104.03 -67.65 36.48
C THR A 303 -104.17 -68.00 37.96
N VAL A 304 -103.86 -67.05 38.85
CA VAL A 304 -103.86 -67.21 40.30
C VAL A 304 -104.83 -66.23 40.94
N ASP A 305 -105.27 -66.54 42.16
CA ASP A 305 -106.10 -65.64 42.96
C ASP A 305 -105.35 -64.33 43.25
N LEU A 306 -105.99 -63.18 43.03
CA LEU A 306 -105.36 -61.88 43.21
C LEU A 306 -104.86 -61.66 44.64
N ASN A 307 -105.50 -62.30 45.63
CA ASN A 307 -105.06 -62.18 47.00
C ASN A 307 -103.71 -62.85 47.27
N THR A 308 -103.23 -63.74 46.39
CA THR A 308 -101.91 -64.38 46.50
C THR A 308 -100.76 -63.48 46.06
N LEU A 309 -101.06 -62.41 45.33
CA LEU A 309 -100.09 -61.49 44.74
C LEU A 309 -99.73 -60.32 45.66
N GLY A 310 -99.21 -60.61 46.86
CA GLY A 310 -98.90 -59.59 47.89
C GLY A 310 -97.45 -59.51 48.39
N LYS A 311 -96.51 -60.22 47.76
CA LYS A 311 -95.07 -60.21 48.12
C LYS A 311 -94.25 -59.40 47.11
N PRO A 312 -93.09 -58.83 47.50
CA PRO A 312 -92.20 -58.11 46.58
C PRO A 312 -91.79 -58.89 45.32
N GLU A 313 -91.67 -60.21 45.42
CA GLU A 313 -91.36 -61.11 44.29
C GLU A 313 -92.48 -61.17 43.25
N HIS A 314 -93.71 -60.80 43.63
CA HIS A 314 -94.88 -60.73 42.75
C HIS A 314 -95.03 -59.35 42.10
N HIS A 315 -94.03 -58.46 42.21
CA HIS A 315 -94.08 -57.19 41.49
C HIS A 315 -94.07 -57.44 39.99
N GLY A 316 -94.84 -56.65 39.26
CA GLY A 316 -94.90 -56.74 37.82
C GLY A 316 -96.26 -56.43 37.24
N ASP A 317 -96.31 -56.62 35.94
CA ASP A 317 -97.40 -56.21 35.08
C ASP A 317 -98.09 -57.47 34.54
N TYR A 318 -99.35 -57.64 34.94
CA TYR A 318 -100.16 -58.82 34.68
C TYR A 318 -101.44 -58.47 33.94
N TYR A 319 -102.03 -59.43 33.23
CA TYR A 319 -103.31 -59.21 32.55
C TYR A 319 -104.27 -60.38 32.74
N GLN A 320 -105.56 -60.06 32.79
CA GLN A 320 -106.67 -61.00 32.70
C GLN A 320 -107.35 -60.79 31.34
N SER A 321 -107.39 -61.83 30.51
CA SER A 321 -107.86 -61.73 29.13
C SER A 321 -109.36 -61.91 28.96
N ALA A 322 -110.08 -62.50 29.94
CA ALA A 322 -111.51 -62.80 29.81
C ALA A 322 -112.33 -62.45 31.05
N ASN A 323 -113.51 -61.85 30.83
CA ASN A 323 -114.40 -61.41 31.91
C ASN A 323 -114.84 -62.58 32.81
N LYS A 324 -115.06 -63.76 32.22
CA LYS A 324 -115.47 -64.97 32.95
C LYS A 324 -114.45 -65.44 34.01
N ASP A 325 -113.18 -65.04 33.86
CA ASP A 325 -112.07 -65.46 34.72
C ASP A 325 -111.73 -64.38 35.76
N ALA A 326 -112.22 -63.15 35.57
CA ALA A 326 -112.23 -62.10 36.58
C ALA A 326 -113.46 -62.30 37.48
N THR A 327 -113.39 -63.14 38.50
CA THR A 327 -114.54 -63.43 39.35
C THR A 327 -114.36 -62.88 40.76
N THR A 328 -115.47 -62.63 41.45
CA THR A 328 -115.44 -62.22 42.87
C THR A 328 -114.76 -63.29 43.74
N ALA A 329 -114.90 -64.57 43.39
CA ALA A 329 -114.23 -65.69 44.08
C ALA A 329 -112.69 -65.65 43.95
N MET A 330 -112.17 -65.04 42.88
CA MET A 330 -110.73 -64.81 42.66
C MET A 330 -110.28 -63.41 43.13
N HIS A 331 -111.11 -62.76 43.93
CA HIS A 331 -110.90 -61.45 44.55
C HIS A 331 -110.65 -60.29 43.56
N TYR A 332 -111.23 -60.39 42.37
CA TYR A 332 -111.31 -59.25 41.46
C TYR A 332 -112.30 -58.20 42.00
N PRO A 333 -112.03 -56.91 41.77
CA PRO A 333 -112.93 -55.84 42.21
C PRO A 333 -114.28 -55.86 41.47
N VAL A 334 -114.29 -56.34 40.22
CA VAL A 334 -115.45 -56.43 39.34
C VAL A 334 -115.27 -57.57 38.34
N GLU A 335 -116.37 -58.09 37.81
CA GLU A 335 -116.35 -59.23 36.86
C GLU A 335 -116.03 -58.83 35.41
N GLN A 336 -114.89 -58.16 35.22
CA GLN A 336 -114.44 -57.64 33.94
C GLN A 336 -112.93 -57.86 33.76
N ALA A 337 -112.53 -58.28 32.56
CA ALA A 337 -111.16 -58.42 32.13
C ALA A 337 -110.43 -57.07 32.15
N GLY A 338 -109.12 -57.14 32.27
CA GLY A 338 -108.34 -55.95 32.53
C GLY A 338 -106.89 -56.28 32.83
N TYR A 339 -106.21 -55.28 33.34
CA TYR A 339 -104.80 -55.29 33.60
C TYR A 339 -104.55 -55.04 35.10
N LEU A 340 -103.63 -55.79 35.68
CA LEU A 340 -103.20 -55.66 37.06
C LEU A 340 -101.73 -55.24 37.09
N SER A 341 -101.44 -54.13 37.74
CA SER A 341 -100.06 -53.81 38.13
C SER A 341 -99.90 -54.05 39.62
N VAL A 342 -98.95 -54.93 39.96
CA VAL A 342 -98.52 -55.15 41.34
C VAL A 342 -97.26 -54.36 41.56
N LYS A 343 -97.36 -53.31 42.38
CA LYS A 343 -96.25 -52.41 42.66
C LYS A 343 -95.76 -52.64 44.08
N MET A 344 -94.45 -52.55 44.26
CA MET A 344 -93.88 -52.45 45.59
C MET A 344 -94.23 -51.07 46.17
N GLY A 345 -95.01 -51.08 47.23
CA GLY A 345 -95.20 -49.95 48.14
C GLY A 345 -94.08 -49.88 49.18
N ALA A 346 -94.23 -48.95 50.11
CA ALA A 346 -93.27 -48.76 51.20
C ALA A 346 -93.18 -50.01 52.10
N TRP A 347 -92.00 -50.23 52.70
CA TRP A 347 -91.75 -51.31 53.67
C TRP A 347 -91.96 -52.74 53.13
N GLY A 348 -91.92 -52.93 51.81
CA GLY A 348 -92.10 -54.25 51.18
C GLY A 348 -93.56 -54.70 51.05
N PHE A 349 -94.52 -53.84 51.41
CA PHE A 349 -95.93 -54.10 51.15
C PHE A 349 -96.25 -53.88 49.68
N CYS A 350 -97.12 -54.72 49.11
CA CYS A 350 -97.53 -54.58 47.72
C CYS A 350 -98.84 -53.81 47.61
N GLN A 351 -98.93 -52.99 46.58
CA GLN A 351 -100.14 -52.33 46.14
C GLN A 351 -100.59 -52.97 44.82
N GLN A 352 -101.89 -53.20 44.71
CA GLN A 352 -102.50 -53.68 43.49
C GLN A 352 -103.33 -52.58 42.86
N GLU A 353 -103.11 -52.34 41.57
CA GLU A 353 -103.94 -51.49 40.74
C GLU A 353 -104.56 -52.35 39.64
N TYR A 354 -105.87 -52.52 39.68
CA TYR A 354 -106.61 -53.21 38.63
C TYR A 354 -107.34 -52.20 37.75
N THR A 355 -107.13 -52.26 36.45
CA THR A 355 -107.81 -51.41 35.47
C THR A 355 -108.59 -52.29 34.51
N THR A 356 -109.90 -52.14 34.49
CA THR A 356 -110.78 -52.85 33.55
C THR A 356 -110.60 -52.34 32.12
N TRP A 357 -110.82 -53.22 31.15
CA TRP A 357 -110.66 -52.87 29.73
C TRP A 357 -111.78 -51.95 29.21
N ASN A 358 -113.06 -52.23 29.51
CA ASN A 358 -114.19 -51.43 29.05
C ASN A 358 -115.49 -51.72 29.84
N PRO A 359 -116.16 -50.72 30.46
CA PRO A 359 -115.69 -49.33 30.62
C PRO A 359 -114.41 -49.28 31.46
N ILE A 360 -113.54 -48.31 31.20
CA ILE A 360 -112.26 -48.19 31.92
C ILE A 360 -112.54 -47.69 33.34
N ARG A 361 -112.40 -48.60 34.31
CA ARG A 361 -112.52 -48.33 35.74
C ARG A 361 -111.25 -48.77 36.43
N LYS A 362 -110.74 -47.94 37.33
CA LYS A 362 -109.51 -48.22 38.08
C LYS A 362 -109.83 -48.50 39.55
N PHE A 363 -109.31 -49.62 40.03
CA PHE A 363 -109.46 -50.08 41.40
C PHE A 363 -108.09 -50.20 42.04
N VAL A 364 -107.99 -49.81 43.29
CA VAL A 364 -106.75 -49.87 44.04
C VAL A 364 -106.99 -50.50 45.40
N ARG A 365 -106.08 -51.36 45.81
CA ARG A 365 -105.99 -51.87 47.18
C ARG A 365 -104.54 -52.06 47.59
N ALA A 366 -104.30 -52.13 48.89
CA ALA A 366 -102.98 -52.39 49.44
C ALA A 366 -103.03 -53.51 50.47
N VAL A 367 -101.90 -54.16 50.71
CA VAL A 367 -101.75 -55.03 51.87
C VAL A 367 -101.72 -54.16 53.13
N ASN A 368 -102.54 -54.46 54.13
CA ASN A 368 -102.68 -53.70 55.38
C ASN A 368 -102.20 -54.49 56.61
N GLY A 369 -100.94 -54.92 56.57
CA GLY A 369 -100.33 -55.73 57.64
C GLY A 369 -99.42 -56.82 57.09
N ASN A 370 -99.06 -57.79 57.92
CA ASN A 370 -98.16 -58.87 57.49
C ASN A 370 -98.87 -59.83 56.52
N PHE A 371 -98.37 -59.95 55.30
CA PHE A 371 -98.99 -60.76 54.26
C PHE A 371 -98.82 -62.26 54.54
N THR A 372 -99.92 -62.97 54.78
CA THR A 372 -99.94 -64.41 55.11
C THR A 372 -100.13 -65.31 53.89
N GLY A 373 -100.08 -64.74 52.67
CA GLY A 373 -100.31 -65.46 51.43
C GLY A 373 -101.67 -65.21 50.80
N ASN A 374 -102.63 -64.62 51.53
CA ASN A 374 -103.99 -64.35 51.03
C ASN A 374 -104.56 -62.99 51.53
N GLY A 375 -103.69 -62.11 52.06
CA GLY A 375 -104.08 -60.89 52.77
C GLY A 375 -103.26 -60.70 54.05
N PRO A 376 -103.62 -59.72 54.91
CA PRO A 376 -104.82 -58.90 54.84
C PRO A 376 -104.72 -57.84 53.74
N TRP A 377 -105.73 -57.81 52.86
CA TRP A 377 -105.89 -56.76 51.85
C TRP A 377 -106.88 -55.71 52.36
N THR A 378 -106.64 -54.44 52.03
CA THR A 378 -107.73 -53.44 52.11
C THR A 378 -108.80 -53.79 51.09
N ASP A 379 -110.03 -53.33 51.34
CA ASP A 379 -111.07 -53.39 50.33
C ASP A 379 -110.64 -52.64 49.07
N TRP A 380 -111.15 -53.11 47.93
CA TRP A 380 -110.93 -52.44 46.66
C TRP A 380 -111.60 -51.06 46.68
N LYS A 381 -110.80 -50.03 46.47
CA LYS A 381 -111.28 -48.66 46.29
C LYS A 381 -111.29 -48.32 44.82
N GLU A 382 -112.48 -48.07 44.27
CA GLU A 382 -112.60 -47.50 42.94
C GLU A 382 -112.16 -46.03 42.95
N LEU A 383 -111.34 -45.66 41.98
CA LEU A 383 -110.90 -44.29 41.77
C LEU A 383 -111.76 -43.67 40.67
N GLY A 384 -112.53 -42.62 41.02
CA GLY A 384 -113.27 -41.80 40.06
C GLY A 384 -114.78 -42.05 39.94
N ALA A 385 -115.42 -42.78 40.86
CA ALA A 385 -116.89 -42.89 40.91
C ALA A 385 -117.51 -41.61 41.52
N GLU A 386 -118.36 -40.90 40.75
CA GLU A 386 -119.15 -39.75 41.22
C GLU A 386 -120.27 -40.23 42.18
N GLY A 387 -120.42 -39.57 43.34
CA GLY A 387 -121.36 -39.94 44.43
C GLY A 387 -122.84 -39.84 44.07
N PRO A 388 -123.76 -40.30 44.94
CA PRO A 388 -123.89 -39.83 46.33
C PRO A 388 -123.55 -40.84 47.43
#